data_AF-A0A7J8MAX7-F1
#
_entry.id   AF-A0A7J8MAX7-F1
#
_cell.length_a   1.000
_cell.length_b   1.000
_cell.length_c   1.000
_cell.angle_alpha   90.00
_cell.angle_beta   90.00
_cell.angle_gamma   90.00
#
_symmetry.space_group_name_H-M   'P 1'
#
loop_
_entity.id
_entity.type
_entity.pdbx_description
1 polymer ?
#
loop_
_entity_poly.entity_id
_entity_poly.type
_entity_poly.pdbx_seq_one_letter_code
_entity_poly.pdbx_strand_id
1 'polypeptide(L)'
;GEAPVFYVENLKDRFSNGFNLRFKGFETSIDVGDKTFVIGSNNNDSISSIEVQIYDKSRGKWVIPTVLGTEPKRYEGHSAILLNEDRIMVITWGSTPDDCIWFLEVDTEYVKQQKKALGTEVIAWSKGVRGDAEKPVVISGPSGVGKGTLINMLMKEFPTMFGFSVSHTTRAPRIMEKNGVHYHFTERSIMEKDIKDGKFLEFASVHGNLYGTSVEAVEAVADSGK
;
A
#
# COMPACT_ATOMS: atom_id res chain seq x y z
N GLY A 1 18.20 5.58 31.64
CA GLY A 1 17.77 6.70 30.79
C GLY A 1 16.27 6.68 30.79
N GLU A 2 15.65 7.66 31.45
CA GLU A 2 14.20 7.73 31.63
C GLU A 2 13.52 8.04 30.30
N ALA A 3 12.44 7.33 29.99
CA ALA A 3 11.61 7.58 28.83
C ALA A 3 10.82 8.90 29.04
N PRO A 4 10.68 9.75 28.01
CA PRO A 4 9.94 10.99 28.14
C PRO A 4 8.46 10.73 28.37
N VAL A 5 7.91 11.41 29.37
CA VAL A 5 6.49 11.43 29.74
C VAL A 5 5.70 12.20 28.66
N PHE A 6 4.74 11.53 28.03
CA PHE A 6 3.85 12.11 27.04
C PHE A 6 2.78 12.99 27.71
N TYR A 7 2.82 14.29 27.48
CA TYR A 7 1.71 15.18 27.79
C TYR A 7 0.66 15.10 26.68
N VAL A 8 -0.52 14.59 27.02
CA VAL A 8 -1.73 14.77 26.22
C VAL A 8 -2.24 16.19 26.47
N GLU A 9 -1.72 17.17 25.72
CA GLU A 9 -2.33 18.49 25.70
C GLU A 9 -3.57 18.46 24.79
N ASN A 10 -4.71 18.77 25.38
CA ASN A 10 -6.00 19.00 24.73
C ASN A 10 -5.86 20.02 23.59
N LEU A 11 -5.77 19.56 22.34
CA LEU A 11 -5.81 20.38 21.12
C LEU A 11 -7.23 20.87 20.78
N LYS A 12 -7.99 21.35 21.76
CA LYS A 12 -9.31 21.96 21.52
C LYS A 12 -9.27 23.45 21.18
N ASP A 13 -8.10 24.10 21.18
CA ASP A 13 -8.07 25.57 21.24
C ASP A 13 -7.22 26.30 20.17
N ARG A 14 -7.10 25.75 18.95
CA ARG A 14 -6.40 26.48 17.85
C ARG A 14 -7.03 26.50 16.46
N PHE A 15 -8.35 26.32 16.34
CA PHE A 15 -9.05 26.60 15.08
C PHE A 15 -10.34 27.37 15.29
N SER A 16 -10.21 28.64 15.70
CA SER A 16 -11.29 29.63 15.55
C SER A 16 -11.10 30.37 14.23
N ASN A 17 -11.54 29.75 13.13
CA ASN A 17 -12.02 30.45 11.94
C ASN A 17 -12.93 29.53 11.11
N GLY A 18 -14.19 29.46 11.54
CA GLY A 18 -15.33 29.55 10.63
C GLY A 18 -15.54 28.47 9.56
N PHE A 19 -15.37 27.17 9.86
CA PHE A 19 -16.15 26.11 9.19
C PHE A 19 -16.49 25.03 10.21
N ASN A 20 -17.79 24.82 10.42
CA ASN A 20 -18.34 23.91 11.41
C ASN A 20 -18.33 22.47 10.85
N LEU A 21 -17.17 21.81 10.86
CA LEU A 21 -17.10 20.37 10.63
C LEU A 21 -17.00 19.68 11.99
N ARG A 22 -18.12 19.16 12.47
CA ARG A 22 -18.17 18.29 13.65
C ARG A 22 -17.58 16.93 13.28
N PHE A 23 -16.25 16.81 13.30
CA PHE A 23 -15.57 15.53 13.19
C PHE A 23 -15.62 14.80 14.53
N LYS A 24 -16.13 13.56 14.53
CA LYS A 24 -16.29 12.68 15.71
C LYS A 24 -15.51 11.36 15.52
N GLY A 25 -14.37 11.42 14.82
CA GLY A 25 -13.48 10.28 14.54
C GLY A 25 -12.07 10.51 15.09
N PHE A 26 -11.25 9.46 15.07
CA PHE A 26 -9.80 9.58 15.28
C PHE A 26 -9.19 10.21 14.03
N GLU A 27 -8.79 11.47 14.11
CA GLU A 27 -8.08 12.17 13.06
C GLU A 27 -6.68 12.50 13.53
N THR A 28 -5.69 12.24 12.67
CA THR A 28 -4.32 12.71 12.89
C THR A 28 -3.95 13.64 11.75
N SER A 29 -3.35 14.79 12.07
CA SER A 29 -2.81 15.71 11.08
C SER A 29 -1.30 15.75 11.17
N ILE A 30 -0.62 15.74 10.02
CA ILE A 30 0.84 15.76 9.92
C ILE A 30 1.24 16.81 8.89
N ASP A 31 2.16 17.68 9.29
CA ASP A 31 2.72 18.70 8.42
C ASP A 31 3.95 18.17 7.67
N VAL A 32 3.96 18.33 6.35
CA VAL A 32 5.09 18.01 5.47
C VAL A 32 5.28 19.18 4.50
N GLY A 33 6.29 20.02 4.78
CA GLY A 33 6.49 21.28 4.06
C GLY A 33 5.26 22.19 4.09
N ASP A 34 4.82 22.65 2.93
CA ASP A 34 3.65 23.53 2.76
C ASP A 34 2.30 22.79 2.76
N LYS A 35 2.29 21.50 3.12
CA LYS A 35 1.08 20.68 3.14
C LYS A 35 0.79 20.13 4.52
N THR A 36 -0.48 20.07 4.88
CA THR A 36 -0.97 19.31 6.04
C THR A 36 -1.76 18.11 5.54
N PHE A 37 -1.32 16.91 5.91
CA PHE A 37 -2.00 15.65 5.63
C PHE A 37 -2.93 15.32 6.78
N VAL A 38 -4.22 15.21 6.52
CA VAL A 38 -5.24 14.81 7.50
C VAL A 38 -5.65 13.37 7.20
N ILE A 39 -5.37 12.48 8.14
CA ILE A 39 -5.60 11.04 8.05
C ILE A 39 -6.73 10.69 9.01
N GLY A 40 -7.87 10.23 8.50
CA GLY A 40 -9.04 9.91 9.32
C GLY A 40 -10.29 9.61 8.51
N SER A 41 -11.41 9.37 9.18
CA SER A 41 -12.68 8.99 8.55
C SER A 41 -13.70 10.10 8.65
N ASN A 42 -14.35 10.45 7.54
CA ASN A 42 -15.56 11.25 7.58
C ASN A 42 -16.77 10.40 8.02
N ASN A 43 -17.74 11.01 8.70
CA ASN A 43 -18.80 10.32 9.45
C ASN A 43 -19.99 9.79 8.60
N ASN A 44 -19.92 9.83 7.28
CA ASN A 44 -21.03 9.38 6.43
C ASN A 44 -20.60 8.24 5.50
N ASP A 45 -21.23 7.10 5.72
CA ASP A 45 -21.32 5.91 4.86
C ASP A 45 -20.03 5.12 4.57
N SER A 46 -20.00 3.92 5.15
CA SER A 46 -19.56 2.64 4.54
C SER A 46 -18.26 2.55 3.73
N ILE A 47 -17.30 3.45 3.90
CA ILE A 47 -15.95 3.26 3.34
C ILE A 47 -15.14 2.42 4.34
N SER A 48 -14.64 1.26 3.90
CA SER A 48 -13.90 0.31 4.73
C SER A 48 -12.43 0.69 4.99
N SER A 49 -11.98 1.84 4.48
CA SER A 49 -10.56 2.25 4.46
C SER A 49 -10.31 3.67 5.00
N ILE A 50 -9.09 3.94 5.45
CA ILE A 50 -8.68 5.22 6.02
C ILE A 50 -8.60 6.29 4.92
N GLU A 51 -9.35 7.38 5.04
CA GLU A 51 -9.31 8.49 4.09
C GLU A 51 -8.16 9.46 4.39
N VAL A 52 -7.66 10.11 3.35
CA VAL A 52 -6.61 11.13 3.46
C VAL A 52 -7.03 12.37 2.68
N GLN A 53 -6.92 13.53 3.33
CA GLN A 53 -7.11 14.85 2.73
C GLN A 53 -5.83 15.67 2.90
N ILE A 54 -5.57 16.57 1.94
CA ILE A 54 -4.39 17.42 1.96
C ILE A 54 -4.84 18.88 2.00
N TYR A 55 -4.37 19.63 3.00
CA TYR A 55 -4.51 21.07 3.02
C TYR A 55 -3.21 21.71 2.50
N ASP A 56 -3.30 22.38 1.35
CA ASP A 56 -2.21 23.16 0.78
C ASP A 56 -2.18 24.55 1.45
N LYS A 57 -1.19 24.77 2.32
CA LYS A 57 -1.04 26.02 3.08
C LYS A 57 -0.70 27.19 2.19
N SER A 58 0.06 26.96 1.12
CA SER A 58 0.46 28.01 0.18
C SER A 58 -0.72 28.55 -0.62
N ARG A 59 -1.70 27.68 -0.92
CA ARG A 59 -2.90 28.03 -1.70
C ARG A 59 -4.13 28.26 -0.82
N GLY A 60 -4.08 27.89 0.46
CA GLY A 60 -5.20 27.94 1.40
C GLY A 60 -6.37 27.06 0.99
N LYS A 61 -6.11 25.88 0.40
CA LYS A 61 -7.14 25.01 -0.19
C LYS A 61 -6.98 23.55 0.20
N TRP A 62 -8.13 22.89 0.36
CA TRP A 62 -8.22 21.44 0.48
C TRP A 62 -8.10 20.76 -0.88
N VAL A 63 -7.37 19.65 -0.92
CA VAL A 63 -7.11 18.81 -2.07
C VAL A 63 -7.44 17.37 -1.66
N ILE A 64 -8.25 16.71 -2.49
CA ILE A 64 -8.50 15.27 -2.39
C ILE A 64 -7.48 14.60 -3.32
N PRO A 65 -6.47 13.88 -2.80
CA PRO A 65 -5.48 13.23 -3.62
C PRO A 65 -6.04 11.99 -4.32
N THR A 66 -5.40 11.59 -5.41
CA THR A 66 -5.52 10.22 -5.93
C THR A 66 -4.72 9.30 -5.01
N VAL A 67 -5.39 8.27 -4.48
CA VAL A 67 -4.78 7.28 -3.58
C VAL A 67 -4.40 6.06 -4.39
N LEU A 68 -3.15 5.62 -4.27
CA LEU A 68 -2.62 4.41 -4.91
C LEU A 68 -2.19 3.38 -3.86
N GLY A 69 -2.01 2.13 -4.30
CA GLY A 69 -1.54 1.04 -3.45
C GLY A 69 -2.66 0.37 -2.65
N THR A 70 -2.26 -0.49 -1.71
CA THR A 70 -3.19 -1.21 -0.85
C THR A 70 -3.54 -0.35 0.35
N GLU A 71 -4.82 0.01 0.48
CA GLU A 71 -5.27 0.84 1.59
C GLU A 71 -5.44 0.03 2.89
N PRO A 72 -5.07 0.60 4.05
CA PRO A 72 -5.36 -0.01 5.35
C PRO A 72 -6.86 -0.14 5.59
N LYS A 73 -7.25 -1.27 6.18
CA LYS A 73 -8.60 -1.44 6.70
C LYS A 73 -8.85 -0.48 7.87
N ARG A 74 -10.11 -0.08 8.05
CA ARG A 74 -10.52 0.68 9.24
C ARG A 74 -10.47 -0.21 10.48
N TYR A 75 -9.81 0.30 11.51
CA TYR A 75 -9.76 -0.28 12.85
C TYR A 75 -10.22 0.73 13.90
N GLU A 76 -10.11 0.38 15.18
CA GLU A 76 -10.63 1.18 16.31
C GLU A 76 -10.03 2.60 16.36
N GLY A 77 -8.80 2.78 15.86
CA GLY A 77 -8.19 4.08 15.66
C GLY A 77 -6.79 3.98 15.07
N HIS A 78 -6.09 5.11 14.96
CA HIS A 78 -4.71 5.15 14.48
C HIS A 78 -3.92 6.29 15.12
N SER A 79 -2.61 6.26 14.92
CA SER A 79 -1.68 7.36 15.18
C SER A 79 -0.71 7.47 14.02
N ALA A 80 -0.29 8.69 13.68
CA ALA A 80 0.63 8.92 12.58
C ALA A 80 1.85 9.71 13.06
N ILE A 81 3.00 9.42 12.46
CA ILE A 81 4.27 10.12 12.71
C ILE A 81 5.04 10.28 11.40
N LEU A 82 5.62 11.45 11.20
CA LEU A 82 6.52 11.70 10.07
C LEU A 82 7.84 10.96 10.30
N LEU A 83 8.25 10.08 9.38
CA LEU A 83 9.53 9.38 9.49
C LEU A 83 10.67 10.17 8.85
N ASN A 84 10.37 10.78 7.71
CA ASN A 84 11.27 11.61 6.90
C ASN A 84 10.38 12.56 6.07
N GLU A 85 10.98 13.39 5.20
CA GLU A 85 10.19 14.34 4.39
C GLU A 85 9.31 13.67 3.30
N ASP A 86 9.42 12.34 3.09
CA ASP A 86 8.72 11.62 2.02
C ASP A 86 7.67 10.60 2.47
N ARG A 87 7.65 10.22 3.75
CA ARG A 87 6.81 9.15 4.31
C ARG A 87 6.29 9.45 5.72
N ILE A 88 5.00 9.17 5.91
CA ILE A 88 4.31 9.20 7.20
C ILE A 88 4.04 7.76 7.62
N MET A 89 4.52 7.33 8.79
CA MET A 89 4.15 6.05 9.38
C MET A 89 2.82 6.18 10.10
N VAL A 90 1.91 5.23 9.86
CA VAL A 90 0.59 5.15 10.48
C VAL A 90 0.49 3.82 11.21
N ILE A 91 0.24 3.88 12.51
CA ILE A 91 0.04 2.73 13.38
C ILE A 91 -1.45 2.63 13.70
N THR A 92 -2.08 1.50 13.38
CA THR A 92 -3.49 1.26 13.67
C THR A 92 -3.66 0.43 14.95
N TRP A 93 -4.70 0.74 15.73
CA TRP A 93 -5.06 0.03 16.96
C TRP A 93 -6.32 -0.80 16.72
N GLY A 94 -6.38 -2.00 17.30
CA GLY A 94 -7.48 -2.95 17.06
C GLY A 94 -7.29 -3.83 15.81
N SER A 95 -6.12 -3.77 15.17
CA SER A 95 -5.73 -4.66 14.07
C SER A 95 -4.90 -5.86 14.54
N THR A 96 -4.66 -6.82 13.65
CA THR A 96 -3.70 -7.91 13.93
C THR A 96 -2.27 -7.34 13.99
N PRO A 97 -1.34 -7.98 14.71
CA PRO A 97 0.06 -7.54 14.78
C PRO A 97 0.72 -7.38 13.40
N ASP A 98 0.30 -8.18 12.41
CA ASP A 98 0.82 -8.18 11.04
C ASP A 98 0.14 -7.15 10.13
N ASP A 99 -0.85 -6.41 10.64
CA ASP A 99 -1.65 -5.43 9.87
C ASP A 99 -1.78 -4.09 10.60
N CYS A 100 -0.81 -3.77 11.46
CA CYS A 100 -0.85 -2.60 12.35
C CYS A 100 0.08 -1.46 11.95
N ILE A 101 0.98 -1.65 10.99
CA ILE A 101 1.94 -0.62 10.55
C ILE A 101 1.73 -0.39 9.06
N TRP A 102 1.59 0.88 8.70
CA TRP A 102 1.37 1.34 7.34
C TRP A 102 2.23 2.57 7.07
N PHE A 103 2.59 2.78 5.81
CA PHE A 103 3.27 3.98 5.36
C PHE A 103 2.40 4.69 4.35
N LEU A 104 2.26 5.99 4.55
CA LEU A 104 1.72 6.90 3.57
C LEU A 104 2.89 7.61 2.89
N GLU A 105 3.14 7.25 1.64
CA GLU A 105 4.11 7.89 0.77
C GLU A 105 3.53 9.18 0.21
N VAL A 106 4.21 10.30 0.48
CA VAL A 106 3.71 11.64 0.17
C VAL A 106 4.62 12.42 -0.77
N ASP A 107 5.92 12.09 -0.83
CA ASP A 107 6.89 12.76 -1.72
C ASP A 107 8.01 11.83 -2.22
N THR A 108 7.76 10.51 -2.21
CA THR A 108 8.71 9.52 -2.76
C THR A 108 8.87 9.71 -4.27
N GLU A 109 9.98 9.22 -4.84
CA GLU A 109 10.22 9.31 -6.29
C GLU A 109 9.10 8.64 -7.10
N TYR A 110 8.54 7.54 -6.59
CA TYR A 110 7.35 6.90 -7.15
C TYR A 110 6.15 7.85 -7.18
N VAL A 111 5.80 8.47 -6.04
CA VAL A 111 4.69 9.43 -5.94
C VAL A 111 4.90 10.63 -6.87
N LYS A 112 6.13 11.15 -6.98
CA LYS A 112 6.49 12.24 -7.91
C LYS A 112 6.24 11.87 -9.36
N GLN A 113 6.64 10.66 -9.77
CA GLN A 113 6.41 10.16 -11.13
C GLN A 113 4.91 9.98 -11.42
N GLN A 114 4.15 9.39 -10.49
CA GLN A 114 2.71 9.22 -10.64
C GLN A 114 1.96 10.55 -10.69
N LYS A 115 2.33 11.51 -9.84
CA LYS A 115 1.81 12.89 -9.88
C LYS A 115 2.04 13.54 -11.24
N LYS A 116 3.24 13.39 -11.82
CA LYS A 116 3.54 13.91 -13.16
C LYS A 116 2.72 13.22 -14.26
N ALA A 117 2.51 11.91 -14.14
CA ALA A 117 1.76 11.12 -15.13
C ALA A 117 0.24 11.40 -15.09
N LEU A 118 -0.33 11.52 -13.89
CA LEU A 118 -1.76 11.69 -13.67
C LEU A 118 -2.21 13.16 -13.66
N GLY A 119 -1.29 14.10 -13.40
CA GLY A 119 -1.60 15.54 -13.33
C GLY A 119 -2.43 15.94 -12.11
N THR A 120 -2.57 15.03 -11.13
CA THR A 120 -3.29 15.25 -9.86
C THR A 120 -2.32 15.13 -8.68
N GLU A 121 -2.73 15.58 -7.50
CA GLU A 121 -1.99 15.28 -6.28
C GLU A 121 -2.13 13.77 -5.98
N VAL A 122 -1.02 13.09 -5.69
CA VAL A 122 -0.99 11.63 -5.51
C VAL A 122 -0.38 11.32 -4.15
N ILE A 123 -0.91 10.30 -3.50
CA ILE A 123 -0.31 9.62 -2.34
C ILE A 123 -0.39 8.11 -2.58
N ALA A 124 0.48 7.35 -1.93
CA ALA A 124 0.44 5.90 -2.00
C ALA A 124 0.51 5.26 -0.61
N TRP A 125 -0.32 4.26 -0.38
CA TRP A 125 -0.22 3.41 0.79
C TRP A 125 0.69 2.22 0.52
N SER A 126 1.56 1.92 1.49
CA SER A 126 2.33 0.69 1.54
C SER A 126 2.24 0.06 2.94
N LYS A 127 2.21 -1.27 2.99
CA LYS A 127 2.15 -2.01 4.25
C LYS A 127 3.52 -2.03 4.91
N GLY A 128 3.56 -1.85 6.21
CA GLY A 128 4.77 -2.05 7.01
C GLY A 128 4.91 -3.50 7.45
N VAL A 129 6.08 -4.09 7.19
CA VAL A 129 6.41 -5.45 7.63
C VAL A 129 7.19 -5.36 8.95
N ARG A 130 6.83 -6.20 9.93
CA ARG A 130 7.57 -6.32 11.20
C ARG A 130 8.65 -7.38 11.08
N GLY A 131 9.90 -6.99 11.31
CA GLY A 131 11.06 -7.90 11.34
C GLY A 131 11.97 -7.75 10.12
N ASP A 132 12.98 -8.61 10.05
CA ASP A 132 13.86 -8.72 8.89
C ASP A 132 13.11 -9.50 7.79
N ALA A 133 12.41 -8.78 6.92
CA ALA A 133 11.89 -9.38 5.69
C ALA A 133 13.07 -9.60 4.74
N GLU A 134 13.29 -10.87 4.36
CA GLU A 134 14.33 -11.20 3.39
C GLU A 134 14.01 -10.53 2.05
N LYS A 135 15.04 -10.02 1.39
CA LYS A 135 14.86 -9.30 0.13
C LYS A 135 14.38 -10.25 -0.96
N PRO A 136 13.35 -9.90 -1.76
CA PRO A 136 12.90 -10.75 -2.86
C PRO A 136 14.03 -11.04 -3.86
N VAL A 137 14.13 -12.29 -4.28
CA VAL A 137 15.08 -12.72 -5.32
C VAL A 137 14.38 -12.75 -6.68
N VAL A 138 14.86 -11.94 -7.63
CA VAL A 138 14.29 -11.86 -8.98
C VAL A 138 15.15 -12.63 -9.98
N ILE A 139 14.59 -13.68 -10.60
CA ILE A 139 15.24 -14.44 -11.67
C ILE A 139 14.65 -14.02 -13.02
N SER A 140 15.46 -13.34 -13.84
CA SER A 140 15.05 -12.82 -15.15
C SER A 140 15.82 -13.45 -16.32
N GLY A 141 15.25 -13.37 -17.52
CA GLY A 141 15.84 -13.92 -18.75
C GLY A 141 14.80 -14.34 -19.80
N PRO A 142 15.19 -14.56 -21.07
CA PRO A 142 14.28 -14.91 -22.17
C PRO A 142 13.44 -16.17 -21.93
N SER A 143 12.37 -16.35 -22.69
CA SER A 143 11.61 -17.61 -22.66
C SER A 143 12.50 -18.80 -23.05
N GLY A 144 12.35 -19.94 -22.37
CA GLY A 144 13.09 -21.16 -22.68
C GLY A 144 14.48 -21.32 -22.03
N VAL A 145 15.05 -20.30 -21.36
CA VAL A 145 16.41 -20.39 -20.76
C VAL A 145 16.51 -21.20 -19.47
N GLY A 146 15.42 -21.84 -19.02
CA GLY A 146 15.42 -22.70 -17.83
C GLY A 146 15.12 -22.02 -16.49
N LYS A 147 14.62 -20.77 -16.48
CA LYS A 147 14.25 -20.05 -15.23
C LYS A 147 13.32 -20.86 -14.31
N GLY A 148 12.26 -21.44 -14.87
CA GLY A 148 11.31 -22.26 -14.12
C GLY A 148 11.96 -23.51 -13.51
N THR A 149 12.92 -24.11 -14.22
CA THR A 149 13.69 -25.24 -13.69
C THR A 149 14.52 -24.82 -12.48
N LEU A 150 15.23 -23.69 -12.58
CA LEU A 150 16.02 -23.16 -11.46
C LEU A 150 15.15 -22.80 -10.25
N ILE A 151 14.01 -22.14 -10.47
CA ILE A 151 13.03 -21.81 -9.42
C ILE A 151 12.55 -23.10 -8.73
N ASN A 152 12.17 -24.13 -9.50
CA ASN A 152 11.72 -25.40 -8.94
C ASN A 152 12.82 -26.11 -8.14
N MET A 153 14.09 -26.00 -8.57
CA MET A 153 15.22 -26.53 -7.82
C MET A 153 15.40 -25.80 -6.48
N LEU A 154 15.37 -24.47 -6.47
CA LEU A 154 15.47 -23.66 -5.25
C LEU A 154 14.35 -23.99 -4.25
N MET A 155 13.11 -24.08 -4.73
CA MET A 155 11.94 -24.43 -3.91
C MET A 155 12.04 -25.85 -3.33
N LYS A 156 12.66 -26.78 -4.06
CA LYS A 156 12.85 -28.17 -3.62
C LYS A 156 14.02 -28.32 -2.64
N GLU A 157 15.11 -27.61 -2.87
CA GLU A 157 16.33 -27.71 -2.08
C GLU A 157 16.25 -26.92 -0.77
N PHE A 158 15.58 -25.76 -0.77
CA PHE A 158 15.42 -24.90 0.40
C PHE A 158 13.93 -24.55 0.67
N PRO A 159 13.06 -25.54 0.96
CA PRO A 159 11.61 -25.33 1.06
C PRO A 159 11.18 -24.44 2.24
N THR A 160 12.03 -24.29 3.25
CA THR A 160 11.80 -23.41 4.41
C THR A 160 12.29 -21.98 4.17
N MET A 161 13.11 -21.75 3.14
CA MET A 161 13.73 -20.45 2.86
C MET A 161 13.08 -19.75 1.67
N PHE A 162 12.64 -20.49 0.64
CA PHE A 162 12.03 -19.88 -0.54
C PHE A 162 10.53 -20.15 -0.62
N GLY A 163 9.79 -19.09 -0.96
CA GLY A 163 8.44 -19.14 -1.47
C GLY A 163 8.39 -18.65 -2.92
N PHE A 164 7.37 -19.05 -3.65
CA PHE A 164 7.14 -18.58 -5.02
C PHE A 164 5.93 -17.66 -5.03
N SER A 165 6.11 -16.41 -5.48
CA SER A 165 4.99 -15.49 -5.65
C SER A 165 4.19 -15.89 -6.89
N VAL A 166 2.92 -16.23 -6.67
CA VAL A 166 2.03 -16.67 -7.75
C VAL A 166 1.51 -15.43 -8.48
N SER A 167 1.87 -15.25 -9.75
CA SER A 167 1.41 -14.13 -10.58
C SER A 167 -0.09 -14.25 -10.95
N HIS A 168 -0.67 -13.16 -11.42
CA HIS A 168 -2.04 -13.10 -11.95
C HIS A 168 -2.05 -13.24 -13.49
N THR A 169 -3.16 -13.73 -14.03
CA THR A 169 -3.43 -13.69 -15.47
C THR A 169 -4.91 -13.59 -15.80
N THR A 170 -5.23 -12.95 -16.92
CA THR A 170 -6.59 -12.89 -17.49
C THR A 170 -6.91 -14.05 -18.43
N ARG A 171 -5.92 -14.91 -18.70
CA ARG A 171 -6.12 -16.11 -19.52
C ARG A 171 -6.97 -17.11 -18.72
N ALA A 172 -7.92 -17.79 -19.37
CA ALA A 172 -8.63 -18.90 -18.73
C ALA A 172 -7.67 -20.03 -18.30
N PRO A 173 -7.90 -20.70 -17.16
CA PRO A 173 -7.09 -21.83 -16.71
C PRO A 173 -7.15 -22.99 -17.72
N ARG A 174 -6.01 -23.67 -17.92
CA ARG A 174 -5.96 -24.96 -18.64
C ARG A 174 -6.45 -26.08 -17.72
N ILE A 175 -6.80 -27.23 -18.31
CA ILE A 175 -7.41 -28.39 -17.63
C ILE A 175 -6.68 -28.81 -16.33
N MET A 176 -5.34 -28.72 -16.31
CA MET A 176 -4.52 -29.13 -15.16
C MET A 176 -4.05 -27.96 -14.28
N GLU A 177 -4.36 -26.73 -14.67
CA GLU A 177 -3.98 -25.54 -13.89
C GLU A 177 -4.99 -25.32 -12.76
N LYS A 178 -4.45 -24.90 -11.62
CA LYS A 178 -5.21 -24.58 -10.41
C LYS A 178 -5.00 -23.12 -10.03
N ASN A 179 -6.11 -22.45 -9.73
CA ASN A 179 -6.11 -21.08 -9.23
C ASN A 179 -5.35 -20.99 -7.90
N GLY A 180 -4.53 -19.95 -7.73
CA GLY A 180 -3.69 -19.73 -6.55
C GLY A 180 -2.48 -20.67 -6.45
N VAL A 181 -2.25 -21.54 -7.44
CA VAL A 181 -1.07 -22.42 -7.51
C VAL A 181 -0.23 -22.07 -8.73
N HIS A 182 -0.84 -22.02 -9.91
CA HIS A 182 -0.13 -21.73 -11.15
C HIS A 182 -0.20 -20.24 -11.49
N TYR A 183 -1.42 -19.69 -11.38
CA TYR A 183 -1.72 -18.27 -11.46
C TYR A 183 -2.93 -17.97 -10.58
N HIS A 184 -3.10 -16.71 -10.22
CA HIS A 184 -4.39 -16.15 -9.87
C HIS A 184 -5.13 -15.79 -11.17
N PHE A 185 -6.10 -16.61 -11.53
CA PHE A 185 -6.92 -16.39 -12.71
C PHE A 185 -7.99 -15.36 -12.39
N THR A 186 -7.93 -14.20 -13.04
CA THR A 186 -8.80 -13.06 -12.77
C THR A 186 -9.43 -12.51 -14.06
N GLU A 187 -10.47 -11.71 -13.94
CA GLU A 187 -11.07 -11.03 -15.09
C GLU A 187 -10.19 -9.86 -15.53
N ARG A 188 -10.20 -9.57 -16.84
CA ARG A 188 -9.42 -8.45 -17.41
C ARG A 188 -9.81 -7.11 -16.79
N SER A 189 -11.09 -6.84 -16.63
CA SER A 189 -11.60 -5.60 -16.04
C SER A 189 -11.08 -5.36 -14.62
N ILE A 190 -11.03 -6.42 -13.80
CA ILE A 190 -10.50 -6.38 -12.43
C ILE A 190 -9.00 -6.09 -12.46
N MET A 191 -8.25 -6.84 -13.27
CA MET A 191 -6.80 -6.67 -13.37
C MET A 191 -6.40 -5.29 -13.89
N GLU A 192 -7.10 -4.75 -14.89
CA GLU A 192 -6.85 -3.41 -15.43
C GLU A 192 -7.12 -2.32 -14.38
N LYS A 193 -8.17 -2.48 -13.57
CA LYS A 193 -8.45 -1.59 -12.44
C LYS A 193 -7.32 -1.66 -11.41
N ASP A 194 -6.95 -2.85 -10.97
CA ASP A 194 -5.91 -3.03 -9.95
C ASP A 194 -4.52 -2.57 -10.42
N ILE A 195 -4.22 -2.70 -11.72
CA ILE A 195 -3.03 -2.10 -12.34
C ILE A 195 -3.08 -0.58 -12.22
N LYS A 196 -4.22 0.04 -12.55
CA LYS A 196 -4.41 1.50 -12.45
C LYS A 196 -4.33 1.99 -11.00
N ASP A 197 -4.81 1.19 -10.06
CA ASP A 197 -4.78 1.47 -8.63
C ASP A 197 -3.37 1.21 -8.02
N GLY A 198 -2.38 0.82 -8.83
CA GLY A 198 -0.99 0.65 -8.40
C GLY A 198 -0.72 -0.61 -7.58
N LYS A 199 -1.58 -1.64 -7.69
CA LYS A 199 -1.44 -2.89 -6.92
C LYS A 199 -0.52 -3.93 -7.57
N PHE A 200 0.03 -3.62 -8.75
CA PHE A 200 0.92 -4.49 -9.50
C PHE A 200 2.34 -3.93 -9.56
N LEU A 201 3.32 -4.79 -9.24
CA LEU A 201 4.75 -4.47 -9.34
C LEU A 201 5.20 -4.47 -10.81
N GLU A 202 4.69 -5.42 -11.58
CA GLU A 202 4.94 -5.54 -13.02
C GLU A 202 3.73 -6.17 -13.71
N PHE A 203 3.54 -5.83 -14.98
CA PHE A 203 2.52 -6.42 -15.83
C PHE A 203 2.91 -6.33 -17.31
N ALA A 204 2.39 -7.26 -18.11
CA ALA A 204 2.59 -7.32 -19.55
C ALA A 204 1.39 -7.91 -20.28
N SER A 205 1.17 -7.48 -21.53
CA SER A 205 0.22 -8.13 -22.43
C SER A 205 0.93 -9.14 -23.32
N VAL A 206 0.51 -10.40 -23.25
CA VAL A 206 1.09 -11.51 -24.00
C VAL A 206 -0.03 -12.30 -24.65
N HIS A 207 0.00 -12.41 -25.99
CA HIS A 207 -1.00 -13.13 -26.79
C HIS A 207 -2.46 -12.74 -26.44
N GLY A 208 -2.72 -11.45 -26.24
CA GLY A 208 -4.05 -10.94 -25.95
C GLY A 208 -4.54 -11.14 -24.51
N ASN A 209 -3.72 -11.68 -23.61
CA ASN A 209 -4.01 -11.78 -22.17
C ASN A 209 -3.07 -10.89 -21.37
N LEU A 210 -3.49 -10.46 -20.18
CA LEU A 210 -2.62 -9.78 -19.22
C LEU A 210 -2.00 -10.80 -18.28
N TYR A 211 -0.76 -10.50 -17.89
CA TYR A 211 0.01 -11.19 -16.87
C TYR A 211 0.63 -10.13 -15.97
N GLY A 212 0.82 -10.43 -14.69
CA GLY A 212 1.48 -9.50 -13.78
C GLY A 212 1.60 -10.04 -12.37
N THR A 213 2.53 -9.48 -11.62
CA THR A 213 2.81 -9.87 -10.24
C THR A 213 2.31 -8.76 -9.30
N SER A 214 1.36 -9.08 -8.43
CA SER A 214 0.81 -8.10 -7.48
C SER A 214 1.75 -7.89 -6.31
N VAL A 215 1.68 -6.71 -5.69
CA VAL A 215 2.40 -6.39 -4.44
C VAL A 215 2.01 -7.40 -3.35
N GLU A 216 0.70 -7.65 -3.21
CA GLU A 216 0.15 -8.63 -2.26
C GLU A 216 0.70 -10.05 -2.46
N ALA A 217 0.92 -10.50 -3.70
CA ALA A 217 1.45 -11.84 -3.96
C ALA A 217 2.90 -12.01 -3.49
N VAL A 218 3.68 -10.92 -3.44
CA VAL A 218 5.04 -10.92 -2.90
C VAL A 218 5.00 -10.79 -1.38
N GLU A 219 4.17 -9.88 -0.86
CA GLU A 219 3.99 -9.69 0.60
C GLU A 219 3.50 -10.97 1.27
N ALA A 220 2.57 -11.72 0.67
CA ALA A 220 2.08 -12.98 1.23
C ALA A 220 3.18 -14.03 1.40
N VAL A 221 4.21 -14.02 0.54
CA VAL A 221 5.37 -14.90 0.68
C VAL A 221 6.30 -14.38 1.78
N ALA A 222 6.60 -13.08 1.79
CA ALA A 222 7.45 -12.46 2.80
C ALA A 222 6.87 -12.62 4.22
N ASP A 223 5.57 -12.37 4.38
CA ASP A 223 4.83 -12.53 5.64
C ASP A 223 4.81 -14.00 6.12
N SER A 224 5.07 -14.97 5.23
CA SER A 224 5.24 -16.39 5.59
C SER A 224 6.65 -16.74 6.11
N GLY A 225 7.55 -15.75 6.19
CA GLY A 225 8.94 -15.89 6.66
C GLY A 225 9.88 -16.46 5.59
N LYS A 226 9.64 -16.14 4.32
CA LYS A 226 10.36 -16.66 3.15
C LYS A 226 10.73 -15.59 2.14
#